data_AF-A0A327NFV7-F1
#
_entry.id   AF-A0A327NFV7-F1
#
_cell.length_a   1.000
_cell.length_b   1.000
_cell.length_c   1.000
_cell.angle_alpha   90.00
_cell.angle_beta   90.00
_cell.angle_gamma   90.00
#
_symmetry.space_group_name_H-M   'P 1'
#
loop_
_entity.id
_entity.type
_entity.pdbx_description
1 polymer ?
#
loop_
_entity_poly.entity_id
_entity_poly.type
_entity_poly.pdbx_seq_one_letter_code
_entity_poly.pdbx_strand_id
1 'polypeptide(L)'
;MGETVGVSKARWRYTLAVLRLIRPFASSKISQTPKYTNPEYRTSTSIVQAAMLPTYLKIASRKLIRNKLYSFINVVGLALGICACLVIYLITRYEFSYDNFHPDLDRIYCVDAVVFGGRWHSVPGPMPAAMRREMTGMQTVAAYQTYGASVTIPPDQPTNPST
;
A
#
# COMPACT_ATOMS: atom_id res chain seq x y z
N MET A 1 -44.57 -7.00 30.37
CA MET A 1 -44.27 -7.43 28.99
C MET A 1 -42.85 -6.99 28.64
N GLY A 2 -41.87 -7.90 28.69
CA GLY A 2 -40.51 -7.63 28.22
C GLY A 2 -40.30 -8.35 26.89
N GLU A 3 -40.32 -7.62 25.77
CA GLU A 3 -39.98 -8.19 24.47
C GLU A 3 -38.49 -8.51 24.42
N THR A 4 -38.15 -9.79 24.28
CA THR A 4 -36.79 -10.27 24.07
C THR A 4 -36.35 -9.92 22.64
N VAL A 5 -35.86 -8.70 22.45
CA VAL A 5 -35.23 -8.29 21.19
C VAL A 5 -34.03 -9.20 20.90
N GLY A 6 -34.08 -9.89 19.75
CA GLY A 6 -33.04 -10.85 19.35
C GLY A 6 -31.63 -10.25 19.35
N VAL A 7 -30.63 -11.08 19.67
CA VAL A 7 -29.22 -10.69 19.91
C VAL A 7 -28.64 -9.82 18.78
N SER A 8 -29.00 -10.09 17.53
CA SER A 8 -28.57 -9.28 16.37
C SER A 8 -29.12 -7.84 16.40
N LYS A 9 -30.39 -7.66 16.79
CA LYS A 9 -30.98 -6.32 16.94
C LYS A 9 -30.39 -5.59 18.14
N ALA A 10 -30.07 -6.29 19.22
CA ALA A 10 -29.43 -5.70 20.40
C ALA A 10 -28.02 -5.17 20.08
N ARG A 11 -27.20 -5.94 19.34
CA ARG A 11 -25.85 -5.52 18.93
C ARG A 11 -25.87 -4.30 17.99
N TRP A 12 -26.82 -4.25 17.06
CA TRP A 12 -27.00 -3.10 16.18
C TRP A 12 -27.43 -1.84 16.95
N ARG A 13 -28.34 -1.97 17.91
CA ARG A 13 -28.75 -0.83 18.76
C ARG A 13 -27.62 -0.34 19.67
N TYR A 14 -26.79 -1.26 20.19
CA TYR A 14 -25.66 -0.91 21.04
C TYR A 14 -24.56 -0.19 20.24
N THR A 15 -24.20 -0.72 19.07
CA THR A 15 -23.23 -0.06 18.18
C THR A 15 -23.70 1.32 17.74
N LEU A 16 -24.99 1.48 17.43
CA LEU A 16 -25.58 2.78 17.09
C LEU A 16 -25.62 3.74 18.29
N ALA A 17 -25.84 3.24 19.50
CA ALA A 17 -25.76 4.03 20.74
C ALA A 17 -24.33 4.48 21.06
N VAL A 18 -23.33 3.62 20.87
CA VAL A 18 -21.90 3.94 21.04
C VAL A 18 -21.47 5.00 20.02
N LEU A 19 -21.85 4.82 18.74
CA LEU A 19 -21.55 5.79 17.69
C LEU A 19 -22.20 7.17 17.97
N ARG A 20 -23.36 7.18 18.62
CA ARG A 20 -24.09 8.40 19.01
C ARG A 20 -23.57 9.02 20.31
N LEU A 21 -22.87 8.26 21.15
CA LEU A 21 -22.22 8.73 22.39
C LEU A 21 -20.97 9.56 22.09
N ILE A 22 -20.31 9.31 20.94
CA ILE A 22 -19.33 10.22 20.35
C ILE A 22 -20.10 11.45 19.87
N ARG A 23 -20.38 12.37 20.80
CA ARG A 23 -20.96 13.68 20.52
C ARG A 23 -20.20 14.30 19.35
N PRO A 24 -20.87 14.81 18.30
CA PRO A 24 -20.19 15.59 17.29
C PRO A 24 -19.79 16.91 17.95
N PHE A 25 -18.58 16.97 18.50
CA PHE A 25 -17.94 18.24 18.83
C PHE A 25 -17.76 19.11 17.56
N ALA A 26 -17.97 18.50 16.38
CA ALA A 26 -18.09 19.13 15.07
C ALA A 26 -19.53 19.53 14.67
N SER A 27 -20.46 19.70 15.62
CA SER A 27 -21.59 20.63 15.41
C SER A 27 -21.07 22.06 15.57
N SER A 28 -20.08 22.45 14.77
CA SER A 28 -19.78 23.87 14.57
C SER A 28 -21.02 24.47 13.94
N LYS A 29 -21.65 25.42 14.64
CA LYS A 29 -22.75 26.23 14.13
C LYS A 29 -22.38 26.67 12.71
N ILE A 30 -23.10 26.11 11.74
CA ILE A 30 -22.98 26.49 10.35
C ILE A 30 -23.31 27.98 10.26
N SER A 31 -22.42 28.69 9.59
CA SER A 31 -22.34 30.12 9.43
C SER A 31 -23.70 30.80 9.33
N GLN A 32 -23.93 31.78 10.20
CA GLN A 32 -25.01 32.76 10.04
C GLN A 32 -24.96 33.31 8.61
N THR A 33 -25.95 32.98 7.80
CA THR A 33 -26.23 33.70 6.56
C THR A 33 -26.59 35.13 6.92
N PRO A 34 -26.01 36.17 6.29
CA PRO A 34 -26.36 37.55 6.60
C PRO A 34 -27.87 37.79 6.38
N LYS A 35 -28.56 38.30 7.40
CA LYS A 35 -29.99 38.71 7.35
C LYS A 35 -30.15 40.10 6.68
N TYR A 36 -29.62 40.24 5.47
CA TYR A 36 -29.87 41.38 4.58
C TYR A 36 -30.01 40.84 3.15
N THR A 37 -31.17 40.25 2.87
CA THR A 37 -31.54 39.84 1.50
C THR A 37 -32.56 40.83 0.99
N ASN A 38 -32.10 41.87 0.30
CA ASN A 38 -32.98 42.59 -0.62
C ASN A 38 -33.21 41.65 -1.83
N PRO A 39 -34.46 41.33 -2.18
CA PRO A 39 -34.77 40.38 -3.25
C PRO A 39 -34.43 40.89 -4.66
N GLU A 40 -33.98 42.15 -4.78
CA GLU A 40 -33.79 42.86 -6.05
C GLU A 40 -32.45 42.58 -6.75
N TYR A 41 -31.52 41.84 -6.13
CA TYR A 41 -30.23 41.45 -6.73
C TYR A 41 -30.11 39.93 -6.95
N ARG A 42 -31.17 39.30 -7.49
CA ARG A 42 -31.14 37.88 -7.83
C ARG A 42 -30.50 37.66 -9.20
N THR A 43 -29.21 37.95 -9.35
CA THR A 43 -28.49 37.73 -10.61
C THR A 43 -28.04 36.26 -10.70
N SER A 44 -28.41 35.62 -11.80
CA SER A 44 -28.17 34.22 -12.20
C SER A 44 -26.96 33.53 -11.56
N THR A 45 -27.24 32.63 -10.62
CA THR A 45 -26.29 32.06 -9.66
C THR A 45 -25.14 31.25 -10.27
N SER A 46 -25.22 30.74 -11.50
CA SER A 46 -24.23 29.79 -12.04
C SER A 46 -22.93 30.43 -12.56
N ILE A 47 -23.00 31.56 -13.27
CA ILE A 47 -21.83 32.22 -13.87
C ILE A 47 -21.01 33.03 -12.86
N VAL A 48 -21.66 33.61 -11.85
CA VAL A 48 -20.97 34.36 -10.78
C VAL A 48 -20.20 33.42 -9.85
N GLN A 49 -20.67 32.17 -9.66
CA GLN A 49 -19.94 31.16 -8.88
C GLN A 49 -18.58 30.81 -9.51
N ALA A 50 -18.54 30.63 -10.84
CA ALA A 50 -17.28 30.40 -11.56
C ALA A 50 -16.35 31.62 -11.50
N ALA A 51 -16.90 32.84 -11.57
CA ALA A 51 -16.14 34.10 -11.45
C ALA A 51 -15.60 34.37 -10.04
N MET A 52 -16.04 33.64 -9.01
CA MET A 52 -15.54 33.77 -7.63
C MET A 52 -14.26 32.97 -7.36
N LEU A 53 -13.99 31.88 -8.11
CA LEU A 53 -12.76 31.08 -8.02
C LEU A 53 -11.46 31.92 -8.09
N PRO A 54 -11.25 32.80 -9.09
CA PRO A 54 -10.04 33.61 -9.18
C PRO A 54 -9.89 34.57 -7.98
N THR A 55 -11.01 35.06 -7.44
CA THR A 55 -11.01 35.93 -6.26
C THR A 55 -10.58 35.16 -5.01
N TYR A 56 -11.10 33.95 -4.79
CA TYR A 56 -10.68 33.10 -3.67
C TYR A 56 -9.22 32.65 -3.80
N LEU A 57 -8.75 32.27 -4.99
CA LEU A 57 -7.35 31.94 -5.25
C LEU A 57 -6.42 33.14 -4.99
N LYS A 58 -6.84 34.35 -5.39
CA LYS A 58 -6.10 35.60 -5.13
C LYS A 58 -6.04 35.97 -3.65
N ILE A 59 -7.11 35.69 -2.89
CA ILE A 59 -7.13 35.92 -1.45
C ILE A 59 -6.27 34.87 -0.72
N ALA A 60 -6.39 33.60 -1.11
CA ALA A 60 -5.62 32.49 -0.53
C ALA A 60 -4.10 32.67 -0.75
N SER A 61 -3.67 33.04 -1.96
CA SER A 61 -2.25 33.28 -2.25
C SER A 61 -1.67 34.44 -1.43
N ARG A 62 -2.40 35.55 -1.29
CA ARG A 62 -2.00 36.66 -0.40
C ARG A 62 -1.91 36.25 1.07
N LYS A 63 -2.80 35.37 1.53
CA LYS A 63 -2.78 34.82 2.90
C LYS A 63 -1.58 33.89 3.11
N LEU A 64 -1.26 33.02 2.14
CA LEU A 64 -0.08 32.15 2.18
C LEU A 64 1.23 32.96 2.26
N ILE A 65 1.35 34.05 1.48
CA ILE A 65 2.57 34.88 1.45
C ILE A 65 2.73 35.70 2.75
N ARG A 66 1.63 36.06 3.41
CA ARG A 66 1.66 36.86 4.65
C ARG A 66 2.04 36.03 5.88
N ASN A 67 1.67 34.75 5.93
CA ASN A 67 2.00 33.84 7.02
C ASN A 67 3.01 32.77 6.57
N LYS A 68 4.19 33.21 6.12
CA LYS A 68 5.20 32.37 5.44
C LYS A 68 5.58 31.11 6.22
N LEU A 69 5.87 31.22 7.52
CA LEU A 69 6.34 30.09 8.32
C LEU A 69 5.27 29.00 8.46
N TYR A 70 4.04 29.39 8.82
CA TYR A 70 2.94 28.44 9.01
C TYR A 70 2.53 27.78 7.69
N SER A 71 2.44 28.56 6.61
CA SER A 71 2.17 28.02 5.28
C SER A 71 3.30 27.12 4.77
N PHE A 72 4.55 27.46 5.05
CA PHE A 72 5.70 26.64 4.64
C PHE A 72 5.67 25.26 5.29
N ILE A 73 5.48 25.19 6.62
CA ILE A 73 5.43 23.90 7.34
C ILE A 73 4.28 23.03 6.80
N ASN A 74 3.09 23.61 6.61
CA ASN A 74 1.95 22.85 6.10
C ASN A 74 2.14 22.36 4.66
N VAL A 75 2.68 23.20 3.76
CA VAL A 75 2.90 22.81 2.37
C VAL A 75 4.01 21.78 2.25
N VAL A 76 5.12 21.95 2.99
CA VAL A 76 6.25 21.01 2.97
C VAL A 76 5.85 19.67 3.57
N GLY A 77 5.15 19.65 4.70
CA GLY A 77 4.67 18.41 5.31
C GLY A 77 3.72 17.64 4.39
N LEU A 78 2.80 18.34 3.74
CA LEU A 78 1.89 17.74 2.75
C LEU A 78 2.66 17.21 1.54
N ALA A 79 3.60 18.00 0.99
CA ALA A 79 4.39 17.62 -0.17
C ALA A 79 5.28 16.40 0.13
N LEU A 80 5.93 16.37 1.29
CA LEU A 80 6.75 15.23 1.72
C LEU A 80 5.91 13.97 1.95
N GLY A 81 4.71 14.09 2.52
CA GLY A 81 3.79 12.96 2.67
C GLY A 81 3.38 12.35 1.33
N ILE A 82 3.01 13.19 0.36
CA ILE A 82 2.66 12.75 -0.99
C ILE A 82 3.88 12.14 -1.70
N CYS A 83 5.05 12.77 -1.60
CA CYS A 83 6.28 12.28 -2.19
C CYS A 83 6.66 10.90 -1.63
N ALA A 84 6.65 10.73 -0.30
CA ALA A 84 6.94 9.45 0.34
C ALA A 84 5.96 8.35 -0.10
N CYS A 85 4.66 8.66 -0.15
CA CYS A 85 3.64 7.73 -0.65
C CYS A 85 3.89 7.31 -2.10
N LEU A 86 4.25 8.26 -2.98
CA LEU A 86 4.57 7.98 -4.38
C LEU A 86 5.83 7.12 -4.55
N VAL A 87 6.88 7.40 -3.76
CA VAL A 87 8.11 6.60 -3.78
C VAL A 87 7.81 5.16 -3.37
N ILE A 88 7.07 4.97 -2.27
CA ILE A 88 6.66 3.64 -1.78
C ILE A 88 5.80 2.93 -2.83
N TYR A 89 4.86 3.63 -3.46
CA TYR A 89 4.06 3.06 -4.53
C TYR A 89 4.92 2.61 -5.72
N LEU A 90 5.89 3.44 -6.13
CA LEU A 90 6.75 3.15 -7.27
C LEU A 90 7.63 1.91 -7.03
N ILE A 91 8.26 1.81 -5.86
CA ILE A 91 9.06 0.62 -5.50
C ILE A 91 8.17 -0.62 -5.44
N THR A 92 6.99 -0.51 -4.82
CA THR A 92 6.06 -1.63 -4.73
C THR A 92 5.64 -2.10 -6.13
N ARG A 93 5.30 -1.17 -7.02
CA ARG A 93 4.95 -1.48 -8.41
C ARG A 93 6.12 -2.12 -9.17
N TYR A 94 7.34 -1.68 -8.91
CA TYR A 94 8.54 -2.25 -9.51
C TYR A 94 8.77 -3.70 -9.06
N GLU A 95 8.71 -3.96 -7.76
CA GLU A 95 8.86 -5.30 -7.18
C GLU A 95 7.82 -6.28 -7.74
N PHE A 96 6.53 -5.91 -7.72
CA PHE A 96 5.47 -6.76 -8.29
C PHE A 96 5.57 -6.91 -9.82
N SER A 97 6.15 -5.94 -10.52
CA SER A 97 6.36 -6.08 -11.97
C SER A 97 7.46 -7.09 -12.31
N TYR A 98 8.41 -7.34 -11.41
CA TYR A 98 9.47 -8.32 -11.61
C TYR A 98 8.96 -9.76 -11.53
N ASP A 99 8.01 -10.04 -10.64
CA ASP A 99 7.45 -11.40 -10.54
C ASP A 99 6.63 -11.81 -11.77
N ASN A 100 6.23 -10.88 -12.65
CA ASN A 100 5.40 -11.17 -13.82
C ASN A 100 6.18 -11.61 -15.08
N PHE A 101 7.50 -11.84 -15.01
CA PHE A 101 8.29 -12.22 -16.19
C PHE A 101 8.04 -13.66 -16.69
N HIS A 102 7.44 -14.54 -15.88
CA HIS A 102 7.20 -15.93 -16.27
C HIS A 102 5.79 -16.09 -16.87
N PRO A 103 5.66 -16.47 -18.16
CA PRO A 103 4.38 -16.87 -18.72
C PRO A 103 3.84 -18.09 -17.94
N ASP A 104 2.52 -18.11 -17.69
CA ASP A 104 1.83 -19.17 -16.94
C ASP A 104 2.23 -19.33 -15.46
N LEU A 105 2.49 -18.22 -14.76
CA LEU A 105 2.90 -18.22 -13.34
C LEU A 105 1.98 -19.06 -12.42
N ASP A 106 0.68 -19.07 -12.69
CA ASP A 106 -0.32 -19.87 -11.96
C ASP A 106 -0.11 -21.39 -12.07
N ARG A 107 0.70 -21.85 -13.03
CA ARG A 107 0.98 -23.27 -13.29
C ARG A 107 2.39 -23.70 -12.86
N ILE A 108 3.17 -22.77 -12.32
CA ILE A 108 4.54 -23.03 -11.85
C ILE A 108 4.49 -23.38 -10.37
N TYR A 109 4.94 -24.59 -10.02
CA TYR A 109 4.95 -25.08 -8.65
C TYR A 109 6.36 -25.54 -8.25
N CYS A 110 6.76 -25.22 -7.03
CA CYS A 110 7.97 -25.77 -6.40
C CYS A 110 7.60 -27.05 -5.63
N VAL A 111 8.44 -28.08 -5.75
CA VAL A 111 8.25 -29.36 -5.06
C VAL A 111 9.11 -29.36 -3.80
N ASP A 112 8.46 -29.50 -2.65
CA ASP A 112 9.12 -29.55 -1.34
C ASP A 112 9.08 -30.97 -0.78
N ALA A 113 10.17 -31.41 -0.14
CA ALA A 113 10.18 -32.63 0.64
C ALA A 113 9.77 -32.35 2.08
N VAL A 114 8.88 -33.17 2.63
CA VAL A 114 8.57 -33.16 4.07
C VAL A 114 9.39 -34.27 4.73
N VAL A 115 10.35 -33.89 5.56
CA VAL A 115 11.24 -34.83 6.26
C VAL A 115 11.14 -34.54 7.75
N PHE A 116 10.80 -35.56 8.55
CA PHE A 116 10.62 -35.47 10.00
C PHE A 116 9.68 -34.33 10.46
N GLY A 117 8.61 -34.08 9.70
CA GLY A 117 7.65 -33.01 10.00
C GLY A 117 8.11 -31.59 9.64
N GLY A 118 9.34 -31.43 9.14
CA GLY A 118 9.86 -30.19 8.58
C GLY A 118 9.71 -30.14 7.06
N ARG A 119 9.40 -28.97 6.50
CA ARG A 119 9.40 -28.73 5.05
C ARG A 119 10.80 -28.32 4.61
N TRP A 120 11.31 -28.97 3.58
CA TRP A 120 12.60 -28.71 2.97
C TRP A 120 12.38 -28.38 1.49
N HIS A 121 12.88 -27.22 1.04
CA HIS A 121 12.93 -26.82 -0.37
C HIS A 121 14.03 -27.58 -1.13
N SER A 122 14.00 -28.90 -1.01
CA SER A 122 14.98 -29.80 -1.63
C SER A 122 14.31 -31.13 -1.89
N VAL A 123 14.57 -31.70 -3.07
CA VAL A 123 14.05 -33.00 -3.49
C VAL A 123 15.23 -33.91 -3.80
N PRO A 124 15.13 -35.24 -3.57
CA PRO A 124 16.20 -36.15 -3.94
C PRO A 124 16.59 -36.00 -5.41
N GLY A 125 17.88 -36.07 -5.72
CA GLY A 125 18.41 -35.90 -7.09
C GLY A 125 17.70 -36.70 -8.20
N PRO A 126 17.24 -37.96 -7.99
CA PRO A 126 16.51 -38.69 -9.03
C PRO A 126 15.04 -38.28 -9.19
N MET A 127 14.47 -37.48 -8.26
CA MET A 127 13.04 -37.15 -8.26
C MET A 127 12.59 -36.45 -9.55
N PRO A 128 13.29 -35.43 -10.09
CA PRO A 128 12.88 -34.80 -11.34
C PRO A 128 12.81 -35.77 -12.52
N ALA A 129 13.70 -36.77 -12.55
CA ALA A 129 13.71 -37.81 -13.59
C ALA A 129 12.55 -38.80 -13.44
N ALA A 130 12.22 -39.18 -12.19
CA ALA A 130 11.07 -40.03 -11.89
C ALA A 130 9.73 -39.32 -12.20
N MET A 131 9.58 -38.06 -11.80
CA MET A 131 8.39 -37.24 -12.08
C MET A 131 8.09 -37.15 -13.58
N ARG A 132 9.13 -36.97 -14.42
CA ARG A 132 8.98 -36.94 -15.89
C ARG A 132 8.51 -38.27 -16.48
N ARG A 133 8.75 -39.40 -15.81
CA ARG A 133 8.40 -40.75 -16.30
C ARG A 133 7.05 -41.25 -15.80
N GLU A 134 6.75 -40.98 -14.54
CA GLU A 134 5.67 -41.65 -13.81
C GLU A 134 4.45 -40.76 -13.54
N MET A 135 4.59 -39.44 -13.61
CA MET A 135 3.50 -38.52 -13.31
C MET A 135 2.94 -37.87 -14.57
N THR A 136 1.63 -37.97 -14.76
CA THR A 136 0.90 -37.35 -15.87
C THR A 136 0.44 -35.94 -15.52
N GLY A 137 0.41 -35.02 -16.49
CA GLY A 137 -0.15 -33.66 -16.32
C GLY A 137 0.87 -32.53 -16.14
N MET A 138 2.17 -32.85 -16.09
CA MET A 138 3.24 -31.85 -16.08
C MET A 138 3.81 -31.66 -17.49
N GLN A 139 3.83 -30.43 -17.99
CA GLN A 139 4.43 -30.11 -19.29
C GLN A 139 5.96 -30.07 -19.22
N THR A 140 6.50 -29.47 -18.16
CA THR A 140 7.95 -29.24 -17.99
C THR A 140 8.33 -29.45 -16.53
N VAL A 141 9.48 -30.08 -16.29
CA VAL A 141 10.06 -30.27 -14.95
C VAL A 141 11.50 -29.79 -14.96
N ALA A 142 11.82 -28.69 -14.30
CA ALA A 142 13.20 -28.19 -14.17
C ALA A 142 13.81 -28.64 -12.84
N ALA A 143 15.07 -29.06 -12.87
CA ALA A 143 15.85 -29.36 -11.68
C ALA A 143 17.01 -28.38 -11.60
N TYR A 144 17.22 -27.76 -10.43
CA TYR A 144 18.40 -26.95 -10.18
C TYR A 144 19.13 -27.52 -8.96
N GLN A 145 20.45 -27.50 -9.03
CA GLN A 145 21.32 -27.89 -7.92
C GLN A 145 22.18 -26.68 -7.58
N THR A 146 22.08 -26.21 -6.35
CA THR A 146 22.92 -25.11 -5.86
C THR A 146 24.31 -25.66 -5.57
N TYR A 147 25.27 -25.41 -6.47
CA TYR A 147 26.65 -25.82 -6.27
C TYR A 147 27.36 -24.80 -5.36
N GLY A 148 27.66 -25.20 -4.13
CA GLY A 148 28.49 -24.42 -3.21
C GLY A 148 29.96 -24.68 -3.48
N ALA A 149 30.59 -23.87 -4.34
CA ALA A 149 32.04 -23.94 -4.53
C ALA A 149 32.75 -23.24 -3.35
N SER A 150 33.48 -24.01 -2.53
CA SER A 150 34.43 -23.43 -1.57
C SER A 150 35.79 -23.34 -2.26
N VAL A 151 36.25 -22.12 -2.52
CA VAL A 151 37.59 -21.88 -3.06
C VAL A 151 38.56 -21.81 -1.89
N THR A 152 39.33 -22.88 -1.69
CA THR A 152 40.47 -22.85 -0.76
C THR A 152 41.66 -22.23 -1.49
N ILE A 153 42.04 -21.01 -1.10
CA ILE A 153 43.25 -20.35 -1.58
C ILE A 153 44.45 -21.10 -0.95
N PRO A 154 45.37 -21.67 -1.74
CA PRO A 154 46.59 -22.24 -1.19
C PRO A 154 47.35 -21.15 -0.44
N PRO A 155 47.85 -21.38 0.79
CA PRO A 155 48.71 -20.42 1.46
C PRO A 155 49.95 -20.16 0.58
N ASP A 156 50.35 -18.89 0.46
CA ASP A 156 51.56 -18.48 -0.27
C ASP A 156 52.74 -19.36 0.20
N GLN A 157 53.33 -20.11 -0.73
CA GLN A 157 54.58 -20.81 -0.42
C GLN A 157 55.62 -19.74 -0.08
N PRO A 158 56.30 -19.81 1.08
CA PRO A 158 57.38 -18.89 1.39
C PRO A 158 58.41 -19.03 0.26
N THR A 159 58.58 -17.97 -0.52
CA THR A 159 59.63 -17.88 -1.53
C THR A 159 60.95 -18.06 -0.81
N ASN A 160 61.55 -19.24 -0.97
CA ASN A 160 62.89 -19.52 -0.50
C ASN A 160 63.83 -18.47 -1.11
N PRO A 161 64.51 -17.62 -0.32
CA PRO A 161 65.53 -16.74 -0.85
C PRO A 161 66.73 -17.62 -1.24
N SER A 162 66.72 -18.09 -2.49
CA SER A 162 67.85 -18.80 -3.08
C SER A 162 69.06 -17.87 -3.12
N THR A 163 70.14 -18.42 -2.58
CA THR A 163 71.56 -18.05 -2.63
C THR A 163 72.01 -17.30 -3.87
#